data_AF-A0A2T9YAY8-F1
#
_entry.id   AF-A0A2T9YAY8-F1
#
_cell.length_a   1.000
_cell.length_b   1.000
_cell.length_c   1.000
_cell.angle_alpha   90.00
_cell.angle_beta   90.00
_cell.angle_gamma   90.00
#
_symmetry.space_group_name_H-M   'P 1'
#
loop_
_entity.id
_entity.type
_entity.pdbx_description
1 polymer ?
#
loop_
_entity_poly.entity_id
_entity_poly.type
_entity_poly.pdbx_seq_one_letter_code
_entity_poly.pdbx_strand_id
1 'polypeptide(L)'
;MNQDNLISLIGDLAEQVRLLRMENTETQKAVKQLQREENNTPQTELPHVVPRAPVADLIFFPELSEANPLAEEDFFRNPLTEEERKGMLYSCPKSNVMHYIPPALNDTASTAVKKVDTTLYNNSKPLSVDSISRNIKSITKLIVTNGKQIPKARAIDATLAASAGISSDVIISHAFWSGYDMFDNYYRLSRERNINITESIISLK
;
A
#
# COMPACT_ATOMS: atom_id res chain seq x y z
N MET A 1 -47.04 -21.64 29.14
CA MET A 1 -46.22 -22.63 28.41
C MET A 1 -46.20 -23.87 29.28
N ASN A 2 -46.82 -24.98 28.84
CA ASN A 2 -46.92 -26.19 29.66
C ASN A 2 -45.57 -26.92 29.70
N GLN A 3 -45.32 -27.60 30.82
CA GLN A 3 -44.08 -28.32 31.09
C GLN A 3 -43.72 -29.32 29.99
N ASP A 4 -44.73 -29.95 29.38
CA ASP A 4 -44.55 -30.92 28.28
C ASP A 4 -44.02 -30.29 26.99
N ASN A 5 -44.42 -29.04 26.69
CA ASN A 5 -43.91 -28.31 25.52
C ASN A 5 -42.44 -27.91 25.72
N LEU A 6 -42.03 -27.62 26.94
CA LEU A 6 -40.65 -27.29 27.26
C LEU A 6 -39.75 -28.53 27.12
N ILE A 7 -40.22 -29.68 27.59
CA ILE A 7 -39.50 -30.96 27.48
C ILE A 7 -39.32 -31.35 26.00
N SER A 8 -40.36 -31.22 25.17
CA SER A 8 -40.26 -31.48 23.73
C SER A 8 -39.22 -30.59 23.05
N LEU A 9 -39.23 -29.28 23.34
CA LEU A 9 -38.32 -28.33 22.72
C LEU A 9 -36.85 -28.59 23.09
N ILE A 10 -36.60 -28.98 24.34
CA ILE A 10 -35.26 -29.36 24.81
C ILE A 10 -34.78 -30.64 24.11
N GLY A 11 -35.67 -31.62 23.91
CA GLY A 11 -35.38 -32.84 23.15
C GLY A 11 -34.99 -32.55 21.70
N ASP A 12 -35.77 -31.71 21.01
CA ASP A 12 -35.50 -31.33 19.61
C ASP A 12 -34.16 -30.60 19.47
N LEU A 13 -33.86 -29.68 20.39
CA LEU A 13 -32.58 -28.96 20.40
C LEU A 13 -31.40 -29.92 20.64
N ALA A 14 -31.55 -30.92 21.51
CA ALA A 14 -30.51 -31.90 21.78
C ALA A 14 -30.20 -32.75 20.53
N GLU A 15 -31.21 -33.16 19.76
CA GLU A 15 -31.00 -33.88 18.50
C GLU A 15 -30.34 -33.00 17.44
N GLN A 16 -30.74 -31.74 17.29
CA GLN A 16 -30.07 -30.81 16.36
C GLN A 16 -28.59 -30.61 16.71
N VAL A 17 -28.26 -30.47 18.00
CA VAL A 17 -26.87 -30.36 18.46
C VAL A 17 -26.09 -31.65 18.16
N ARG A 18 -26.72 -32.81 18.29
CA ARG A 18 -26.09 -34.10 17.97
C ARG A 18 -25.81 -34.23 16.47
N LEU A 19 -26.75 -33.83 15.62
CA LEU A 19 -26.58 -33.82 14.16
C LEU A 19 -25.46 -32.87 13.72
N LEU A 20 -25.44 -31.64 14.24
CA LEU A 20 -24.38 -30.67 13.95
C LEU A 20 -22.99 -31.15 14.36
N ARG A 21 -22.89 -31.87 15.49
CA ARG A 21 -21.61 -32.47 15.92
C ARG A 21 -21.13 -33.53 14.93
N MET A 22 -22.03 -34.37 14.43
CA MET A 22 -21.71 -35.41 13.46
C MET A 22 -21.24 -34.80 12.13
N GLU A 23 -21.96 -33.80 11.59
CA GLU A 23 -21.57 -33.09 10.37
C GLU A 23 -20.21 -32.39 10.52
N ASN A 24 -19.94 -31.75 11.66
CA ASN A 24 -18.65 -31.15 11.95
C ASN A 24 -17.51 -32.19 12.00
N THR A 25 -17.77 -33.40 12.50
CA THR A 25 -16.75 -34.47 12.48
C THR A 25 -16.46 -34.99 11.08
N GLU A 26 -17.50 -35.07 10.23
CA GLU A 26 -17.35 -35.51 8.84
C GLU A 26 -16.60 -34.48 8.00
N THR A 27 -16.93 -33.19 8.13
CA THR A 27 -16.21 -32.09 7.47
C THR A 27 -14.76 -32.02 7.93
N GLN A 28 -14.46 -32.18 9.23
CA GLN A 28 -13.07 -32.26 9.71
C GLN A 28 -12.31 -33.45 9.13
N LYS A 29 -12.98 -34.59 8.94
CA LYS A 29 -12.37 -35.77 8.29
C LYS A 29 -12.11 -35.52 6.81
N ALA A 30 -13.04 -34.89 6.10
CA ALA A 30 -12.87 -34.52 4.69
C ALA A 30 -11.70 -33.53 4.50
N VAL A 31 -11.58 -32.50 5.36
CA VAL A 31 -10.45 -31.55 5.31
C VAL A 31 -9.11 -32.27 5.54
N LYS A 32 -9.03 -33.19 6.50
CA LYS A 32 -7.81 -33.99 6.73
C LYS A 32 -7.47 -34.89 5.54
N GLN A 33 -8.48 -35.45 4.87
CA GLN A 33 -8.26 -36.25 3.65
C GLN A 33 -7.75 -35.40 2.50
N LEU A 34 -8.33 -34.22 2.26
CA LEU A 34 -7.88 -33.29 1.22
C LEU A 34 -6.44 -32.82 1.47
N GLN A 35 -6.09 -32.47 2.71
CA GLN A 35 -4.71 -32.14 3.08
C GLN A 35 -3.76 -33.32 2.86
N ARG A 36 -4.20 -34.54 3.11
CA ARG A 36 -3.40 -35.75 2.84
C ARG A 36 -3.24 -35.98 1.34
N GLU A 37 -4.28 -35.79 0.54
CA GLU A 37 -4.23 -35.92 -0.91
C GLU A 37 -3.31 -34.85 -1.54
N GLU A 38 -3.37 -33.60 -1.08
CA GLU A 38 -2.45 -32.52 -1.49
C GLU A 38 -0.98 -32.89 -1.21
N ASN A 39 -0.71 -33.56 -0.08
CA ASN A 39 0.63 -34.02 0.26
C ASN A 39 1.08 -35.30 -0.48
N ASN A 40 0.16 -36.04 -1.12
CA ASN A 40 0.45 -37.30 -1.82
C ASN A 40 0.24 -37.23 -3.34
N THR A 41 -0.24 -36.11 -3.88
CA THR A 41 -0.19 -35.87 -5.33
C THR A 41 1.27 -35.91 -5.78
N PRO A 42 1.66 -36.81 -6.71
CA PRO A 42 2.96 -36.73 -7.33
C PRO A 42 3.09 -35.33 -7.90
N GLN A 43 4.12 -34.59 -7.48
CA GLN A 43 4.48 -33.38 -8.19
C GLN A 43 4.78 -33.83 -9.61
N THR A 44 3.86 -33.54 -10.54
CA THR A 44 4.18 -33.57 -11.96
C THR A 44 5.30 -32.56 -12.10
N GLU A 45 6.53 -33.06 -12.12
CA GLU A 45 7.73 -32.27 -12.34
C GLU A 45 7.60 -31.65 -13.73
N LEU A 46 6.93 -30.51 -13.79
CA LEU A 46 7.08 -29.59 -14.89
C LEU A 46 8.58 -29.21 -14.87
N PRO A 47 9.34 -29.45 -15.95
CA PRO A 47 10.81 -29.32 -15.96
C PRO A 47 11.34 -27.90 -15.67
N HIS A 48 10.46 -26.96 -15.33
CA HIS A 48 10.77 -25.55 -15.05
C HIS A 48 10.19 -25.04 -13.72
N VAL A 49 9.55 -25.87 -12.89
CA VAL A 49 9.01 -25.44 -11.59
C VAL A 49 9.99 -25.82 -10.49
N VAL A 50 10.80 -24.85 -10.08
CA VAL A 50 11.72 -24.97 -8.94
C VAL A 50 10.93 -24.81 -7.64
N PRO A 51 11.03 -25.75 -6.67
CA PRO A 51 10.45 -25.58 -5.35
C PRO A 51 10.98 -24.29 -4.70
N ARG A 52 10.09 -23.45 -4.15
CA ARG A 52 10.51 -22.27 -3.40
C ARG A 52 11.41 -22.70 -2.25
N ALA A 53 12.56 -22.04 -2.11
CA ALA A 53 13.38 -22.19 -0.91
C ALA A 53 12.53 -21.88 0.34
N PRO A 54 12.71 -22.61 1.45
CA PRO A 54 12.02 -22.28 2.69
C PRO A 54 12.30 -20.82 3.05
N VAL A 55 11.26 -20.12 3.52
CA VAL A 55 11.38 -18.74 3.98
C VAL A 55 12.35 -18.76 5.16
N ALA A 56 13.60 -18.40 4.89
CA ALA A 56 14.57 -18.11 5.94
C ALA A 56 14.24 -16.71 6.42
N ASP A 57 13.91 -16.58 7.71
CA ASP A 57 13.86 -15.27 8.34
C ASP A 57 15.22 -14.59 8.12
N LEU A 58 15.20 -13.38 7.56
CA LEU A 58 16.41 -12.58 7.38
C LEU A 58 17.06 -12.43 8.74
N ILE A 59 18.20 -13.10 8.95
CA ILE A 59 18.98 -12.97 10.18
C ILE A 59 19.48 -11.54 10.19
N PHE A 60 18.82 -10.68 10.97
CA PHE A 60 19.20 -9.28 11.14
C PHE A 60 20.60 -9.23 11.76
N PHE A 61 21.49 -8.44 11.16
CA PHE A 61 22.82 -8.19 11.72
C PHE A 61 22.68 -7.44 13.05
N PRO A 62 23.28 -7.93 14.16
CA PRO A 62 23.19 -7.29 15.48
C PRO A 62 23.64 -5.82 15.47
N GLU A 63 24.61 -5.48 14.62
CA GLU A 63 25.15 -4.14 14.49
C GLU A 63 24.11 -3.15 13.92
N LEU A 64 23.13 -3.65 13.18
CA LEU A 64 22.10 -2.86 12.50
C LEU A 64 20.95 -2.49 13.44
N SER A 65 20.58 -3.40 14.35
CA SER A 65 19.62 -3.09 15.42
C SER A 65 20.24 -2.19 16.50
N GLU A 66 21.54 -2.28 16.75
CA GLU A 66 22.26 -1.38 17.65
C GLU A 66 22.38 0.04 17.08
N ALA A 67 22.67 0.17 15.78
CA ALA A 67 22.79 1.46 15.11
C ALA A 67 21.43 2.14 14.84
N ASN A 68 20.36 1.35 14.70
CA ASN A 68 19.02 1.86 14.44
C ASN A 68 17.92 1.03 15.14
N PRO A 69 17.68 1.27 16.45
CA PRO A 69 16.62 0.59 17.20
C PRO A 69 15.22 0.81 16.59
N LEU A 70 15.03 1.94 15.90
CA LEU A 70 13.79 2.31 15.23
C LEU A 70 13.54 1.53 13.93
N ALA A 71 14.46 0.66 13.49
CA ALA A 71 14.26 -0.16 12.28
C ALA A 71 13.23 -1.28 12.50
N GLU A 72 13.05 -1.74 13.74
CA GLU A 72 12.01 -2.71 14.10
C GLU A 72 10.61 -2.08 14.12
N GLU A 73 10.54 -0.79 14.42
CA GLU A 73 9.32 0.00 14.38
C GLU A 73 9.13 0.50 12.96
N ASP A 74 8.27 -0.19 12.20
CA ASP A 74 7.93 0.17 10.82
C ASP A 74 7.55 1.66 10.71
N PHE A 75 8.54 2.49 10.36
CA PHE A 75 8.46 3.95 10.28
C PHE A 75 7.33 4.41 9.35
N PHE A 76 6.98 3.57 8.37
CA PHE A 76 5.90 3.83 7.43
C PHE A 76 4.52 3.40 7.94
N ARG A 77 4.46 2.60 9.01
CA ARG A 77 3.20 2.09 9.60
C ARG A 77 2.90 2.58 11.00
N ASN A 78 3.84 3.25 11.65
CA ASN A 78 3.59 3.97 12.89
C ASN A 78 3.54 5.48 12.62
N PRO A 79 2.48 6.01 11.99
CA PRO A 79 2.34 7.45 11.79
C PRO A 79 2.33 8.13 13.17
N LEU A 80 3.19 9.14 13.34
CA LEU A 80 3.19 10.03 14.50
C LEU A 80 1.76 10.44 14.84
N THR A 81 1.41 10.42 16.13
CA THR A 81 0.09 10.88 16.57
C THR A 81 -0.10 12.36 16.20
N GLU A 82 -1.35 12.78 16.00
CA GLU A 82 -1.66 14.14 15.58
C GLU A 82 -1.12 15.19 16.57
N GLU A 83 -1.01 14.81 17.84
CA GLU A 83 -0.46 15.57 18.95
C GLU A 83 1.06 15.76 18.80
N GLU A 84 1.80 14.69 18.50
CA GLU A 84 3.25 14.72 18.28
C GLU A 84 3.58 15.50 16.99
N ARG A 85 2.82 15.26 15.93
CA ARG A 85 2.96 15.96 14.66
C ARG A 85 2.73 17.48 14.82
N LYS A 86 1.72 17.86 15.60
CA LYS A 86 1.47 19.27 15.96
C LYS A 86 2.59 19.79 16.84
N GLY A 87 3.05 19.02 17.83
CA GLY A 87 4.16 19.37 18.71
C GLY A 87 5.42 19.76 17.93
N MET A 88 5.84 18.92 16.99
CA MET A 88 7.00 19.19 16.13
C MET A 88 6.81 20.39 15.19
N LEU A 89 5.60 20.58 14.65
CA LEU A 89 5.30 21.71 13.79
C LEU A 89 5.32 23.04 14.57
N TYR A 90 4.79 23.03 15.79
CA TYR A 90 4.71 24.23 16.64
C TYR A 90 5.98 24.49 17.45
N SER A 91 6.87 23.49 17.63
CA SER A 91 8.18 23.66 18.24
C SER A 91 9.17 24.36 17.32
N CYS A 92 8.90 24.39 16.02
CA CYS A 92 9.72 25.10 15.05
C CYS A 92 9.61 26.61 15.30
N PRO A 93 10.73 27.35 15.48
CA PRO A 93 10.68 28.78 15.69
C PRO A 93 9.93 29.45 14.55
N LYS A 94 8.81 30.10 14.85
CA LYS A 94 8.12 30.95 13.87
C LYS A 94 9.15 31.96 13.39
N SER A 95 9.36 32.06 12.08
CA SER A 95 10.26 33.05 11.49
C SER A 95 9.97 34.41 12.13
N ASN A 96 10.97 35.00 12.80
CA ASN A 96 10.81 36.33 13.37
C ASN A 96 10.49 37.29 12.22
N VAL A 97 9.26 37.80 12.21
CA VAL A 97 8.80 38.78 11.23
C VAL A 97 9.70 40.00 11.38
N MET A 98 10.43 40.35 10.32
CA MET A 98 11.07 41.65 10.24
C MET A 98 9.94 42.69 10.24
N HIS A 99 9.84 43.51 11.29
CA HIS A 99 8.89 44.62 11.36
C HIS A 99 9.32 45.68 10.34
N TYR A 100 9.05 45.41 9.07
CA TYR A 100 9.33 46.32 7.99
C TYR A 100 8.19 47.33 7.92
N ILE A 101 8.49 48.56 8.31
CA ILE A 101 7.64 49.72 8.05
C ILE A 101 8.10 50.25 6.68
N PRO A 102 7.36 49.99 5.59
CA PRO A 102 7.74 50.49 4.28
C PRO A 102 7.75 52.03 4.31
N PRO A 103 8.74 52.68 3.66
CA PRO A 103 8.74 54.14 3.51
C PRO A 103 7.45 54.63 2.85
N ALA A 104 6.90 55.75 3.31
CA ALA A 104 5.73 56.36 2.67
C ALA A 104 6.08 56.74 1.22
N LEU A 105 5.47 56.05 0.26
CA LEU A 105 5.61 56.36 -1.17
C LEU A 105 5.00 57.75 -1.45
N ASN A 106 5.72 58.59 -2.20
CA ASN A 106 5.18 59.88 -2.62
C ASN A 106 3.98 59.69 -3.57
N ASP A 107 2.99 60.59 -3.50
CA ASP A 107 1.79 60.47 -4.34
C ASP A 107 2.11 60.54 -5.84
N THR A 108 3.24 61.16 -6.18
CA THR A 108 3.82 61.29 -7.52
C THR A 108 4.41 59.99 -8.08
N ALA A 109 4.60 58.95 -7.26
CA ALA A 109 5.13 57.68 -7.74
C ALA A 109 4.21 57.05 -8.80
N SER A 110 4.82 56.57 -9.89
CA SER A 110 4.11 55.88 -10.96
C SER A 110 3.36 54.65 -10.45
N THR A 111 2.21 54.36 -11.05
CA THR A 111 1.36 53.19 -10.73
C THR A 111 2.11 51.87 -10.87
N ALA A 112 3.12 51.80 -11.75
CA ALA A 112 3.99 50.62 -11.86
C ALA A 112 4.86 50.43 -10.61
N VAL A 113 5.42 51.52 -10.07
CA VAL A 113 6.25 51.50 -8.85
C VAL A 113 5.41 51.11 -7.64
N LYS A 114 4.20 51.68 -7.51
CA LYS A 114 3.26 51.33 -6.43
C LYS A 114 2.84 49.86 -6.46
N LYS A 115 2.65 49.27 -7.65
CA LYS A 115 2.36 47.83 -7.82
C LYS A 115 3.53 46.95 -7.38
N VAL A 116 4.75 47.28 -7.79
CA VAL A 116 5.95 46.53 -7.41
C VAL A 116 6.16 46.56 -5.89
N ASP A 117 6.03 47.72 -5.27
CA ASP A 117 6.17 47.86 -3.81
C ASP A 117 5.10 47.07 -3.05
N THR A 118 3.85 47.10 -3.53
CA THR A 118 2.76 46.29 -2.97
C THR A 118 3.04 44.78 -3.10
N THR A 119 3.63 44.34 -4.22
CA THR A 119 4.04 42.94 -4.39
C THR A 119 5.17 42.54 -3.45
N LEU A 120 6.18 43.40 -3.25
CA LEU A 120 7.26 43.17 -2.30
C LEU A 120 6.75 43.11 -0.85
N TYR A 121 5.84 44.01 -0.47
CA TYR A 121 5.19 43.97 0.83
C TYR A 121 4.39 42.67 1.04
N ASN A 122 3.65 42.21 0.03
CA ASN A 122 2.94 40.94 0.13
C ASN A 122 3.87 39.73 0.21
N ASN A 123 5.05 39.78 -0.44
CA ASN A 123 6.08 38.74 -0.34
C ASN A 123 6.81 38.77 1.02
N SER A 124 6.85 39.91 1.71
CA SER A 124 7.36 40.02 3.08
C SER A 124 6.40 39.49 4.15
N LYS A 125 5.14 39.18 3.79
CA LYS A 125 4.20 38.57 4.72
C LYS A 125 4.51 37.08 4.84
N PRO A 126 4.57 36.53 6.07
CA PRO A 126 4.73 35.10 6.25
C PRO A 126 3.59 34.36 5.54
N LEU A 127 3.94 33.29 4.81
CA LEU A 127 2.95 32.41 4.21
C LEU A 127 2.05 31.89 5.33
N SER A 128 0.75 32.24 5.27
CA SER A 128 -0.21 31.69 6.23
C SER A 128 -0.18 30.16 6.14
N VAL A 129 -0.32 29.49 7.30
CA VAL A 129 -0.50 28.04 7.41
C VAL A 129 -1.61 27.56 6.45
N ASP A 130 -2.66 28.35 6.25
CA ASP A 130 -3.75 28.04 5.32
C ASP A 130 -3.29 28.03 3.86
N SER A 131 -2.36 28.91 3.50
CA SER A 131 -1.80 29.00 2.14
C SER A 131 -0.90 27.79 1.85
N ILE A 132 -0.05 27.43 2.81
CA ILE A 132 0.81 26.24 2.72
C ILE A 132 -0.05 24.99 2.62
N SER A 133 -1.06 24.85 3.49
CA SER A 133 -2.00 23.72 3.49
C SER A 133 -2.75 23.58 2.17
N ARG A 134 -3.24 24.71 1.60
CA ARG A 134 -3.88 24.72 0.28
C ARG A 134 -2.94 24.29 -0.84
N ASN A 135 -1.69 24.79 -0.84
CA ASN A 135 -0.70 24.42 -1.85
C ASN A 135 -0.31 22.94 -1.77
N ILE A 136 -0.08 22.41 -0.56
CA ILE A 136 0.20 20.98 -0.37
C ILE A 136 -0.97 20.15 -0.90
N LYS A 137 -2.22 20.45 -0.51
CA LYS A 137 -3.39 19.72 -1.01
C LYS A 137 -3.50 19.77 -2.53
N SER A 138 -3.25 20.91 -3.15
CA SER A 138 -3.26 21.06 -4.61
C SER A 138 -2.17 20.23 -5.27
N ILE A 139 -0.95 20.24 -4.75
CA ILE A 139 0.17 19.44 -5.28
C ILE A 139 -0.08 17.95 -5.07
N THR A 140 -0.50 17.52 -3.88
CA THR A 140 -0.86 16.11 -3.60
C THR A 140 -1.95 15.65 -4.55
N LYS A 141 -3.00 16.44 -4.74
CA LYS A 141 -4.04 16.14 -5.72
C LYS A 141 -3.44 16.02 -7.13
N LEU A 142 -2.58 16.95 -7.53
CA LEU A 142 -1.96 16.96 -8.85
C LEU A 142 -1.05 15.74 -9.09
N ILE A 143 -0.28 15.32 -8.08
CA ILE A 143 0.55 14.11 -8.11
C ILE A 143 -0.33 12.86 -8.19
N VAL A 144 -1.38 12.79 -7.37
CA VAL A 144 -2.34 11.68 -7.36
C VAL A 144 -3.13 11.61 -8.66
N THR A 145 -3.40 12.75 -9.32
CA THR A 145 -4.16 12.80 -10.58
C THR A 145 -3.29 12.70 -11.83
N ASN A 146 -2.03 13.14 -11.81
CA ASN A 146 -1.07 12.93 -12.92
C ASN A 146 -0.60 11.47 -12.99
N GLY A 147 -0.75 10.70 -11.92
CA GLY A 147 -0.79 9.24 -11.97
C GLY A 147 -2.16 8.78 -12.46
N LYS A 148 -2.34 8.65 -13.78
CA LYS A 148 -3.51 8.08 -14.45
C LYS A 148 -4.00 6.81 -13.74
N GLN A 149 -5.01 6.93 -12.87
CA GLN A 149 -5.59 5.89 -11.99
C GLN A 149 -4.54 5.05 -11.24
N ILE A 150 -4.59 5.05 -9.90
CA ILE A 150 -3.86 4.06 -9.10
C ILE A 150 -4.08 2.70 -9.75
N PRO A 151 -3.03 2.02 -10.24
CA PRO A 151 -3.20 0.76 -10.92
C PRO A 151 -3.93 -0.21 -10.01
N LYS A 152 -5.05 -0.75 -10.50
CA LYS A 152 -5.77 -1.79 -9.75
C LYS A 152 -4.80 -2.92 -9.45
N ALA A 153 -4.90 -3.56 -8.28
CA ALA A 153 -4.03 -4.68 -7.89
C ALA A 153 -3.84 -5.71 -9.02
N ARG A 154 -4.91 -6.01 -9.76
CA ARG A 154 -4.90 -6.87 -10.96
C ARG A 154 -3.89 -6.47 -12.04
N ALA A 155 -3.68 -5.17 -12.28
CA ALA A 155 -2.69 -4.66 -13.24
C ALA A 155 -1.25 -4.85 -12.73
N ILE A 156 -1.05 -4.70 -11.42
CA ILE A 156 0.24 -4.91 -10.76
C ILE A 156 0.63 -6.38 -10.84
N ASP A 157 -0.25 -7.27 -10.41
CA ASP A 157 0.00 -8.72 -10.39
C ASP A 157 0.29 -9.27 -11.80
N ALA A 158 -0.46 -8.84 -12.81
CA ALA A 158 -0.22 -9.24 -14.19
C ALA A 158 1.11 -8.71 -14.75
N THR A 159 1.49 -7.49 -14.38
CA THR A 159 2.79 -6.91 -14.77
C THR A 159 3.95 -7.68 -14.09
N LEU A 160 3.79 -8.06 -12.82
CA LEU A 160 4.77 -8.89 -12.09
C LEU A 160 4.88 -10.31 -12.67
N ALA A 161 3.76 -10.95 -13.02
CA ALA A 161 3.78 -12.26 -13.66
C ALA A 161 4.49 -12.20 -15.02
N ALA A 162 4.24 -11.15 -15.80
CA ALA A 162 4.91 -10.97 -17.09
C ALA A 162 6.41 -10.67 -16.94
N SER A 163 6.83 -9.89 -15.94
CA SER A 163 8.26 -9.65 -15.66
C SER A 163 8.98 -10.89 -15.15
N ALA A 164 8.25 -11.79 -14.46
CA ALA A 164 8.74 -13.12 -14.08
C ALA A 164 8.77 -14.13 -15.25
N GLY A 165 8.40 -13.73 -16.46
CA GLY A 165 8.46 -14.56 -17.67
C GLY A 165 7.27 -15.50 -17.86
N ILE A 166 6.18 -15.33 -17.10
CA ILE A 166 4.96 -16.10 -17.30
C ILE A 166 4.35 -15.77 -18.67
N SER A 167 3.91 -16.80 -19.40
CA SER A 167 3.30 -16.62 -20.72
C SER A 167 2.09 -15.70 -20.66
N SER A 168 1.98 -14.81 -21.65
CA SER A 168 0.88 -13.86 -21.74
C SER A 168 -0.48 -14.56 -21.81
N ASP A 169 -0.57 -15.71 -22.48
CA ASP A 169 -1.83 -16.48 -22.59
C ASP A 169 -2.35 -16.93 -21.21
N VAL A 170 -1.44 -17.35 -20.33
CA VAL A 170 -1.76 -17.79 -18.96
C VAL A 170 -2.24 -16.61 -18.11
N ILE A 171 -1.57 -15.46 -18.23
CA ILE A 171 -1.94 -14.22 -17.53
C ILE A 171 -3.32 -13.75 -17.99
N ILE A 172 -3.58 -13.77 -19.30
CA ILE A 172 -4.85 -13.37 -19.91
C ILE A 172 -5.99 -14.27 -19.44
N SER A 173 -5.79 -15.61 -19.45
CA SER A 173 -6.81 -16.55 -18.99
C SER A 173 -7.10 -16.41 -17.50
N HIS A 174 -6.07 -16.20 -16.68
CA HIS A 174 -6.22 -16.05 -15.23
C HIS A 174 -6.92 -14.72 -14.86
N ALA A 175 -6.64 -13.65 -15.61
CA ALA A 175 -7.24 -12.34 -15.38
C ALA A 175 -8.63 -12.15 -16.02
N PHE A 176 -9.12 -13.15 -16.76
CA PHE A 176 -10.36 -13.13 -17.55
C PHE A 176 -10.41 -11.98 -18.55
N TRP A 177 -9.31 -11.75 -19.27
CA TRP A 177 -9.24 -10.71 -20.29
C TRP A 177 -9.62 -11.24 -21.67
N SER A 178 -10.16 -10.35 -22.50
CA SER A 178 -10.63 -10.68 -23.85
C SER A 178 -9.51 -10.97 -24.85
N GLY A 179 -8.24 -10.75 -24.47
CA GLY A 179 -7.10 -11.02 -25.33
C GLY A 179 -5.84 -10.24 -24.93
N TYR A 180 -4.77 -10.44 -25.70
CA TYR A 180 -3.46 -9.85 -25.47
C TYR A 180 -3.48 -8.32 -25.49
N ASP A 181 -4.22 -7.72 -26.43
CA ASP A 181 -4.29 -6.26 -26.54
C ASP A 181 -4.90 -5.60 -25.29
N MET A 182 -5.84 -6.28 -24.63
CA MET A 182 -6.43 -5.80 -23.37
C MET A 182 -5.35 -5.77 -22.29
N PHE A 183 -4.57 -6.84 -22.17
CA PHE A 183 -3.45 -6.91 -21.24
C PHE A 183 -2.40 -5.85 -21.55
N ASP A 184 -1.82 -5.84 -22.76
CA ASP A 184 -0.63 -5.06 -23.11
C ASP A 184 -0.88 -3.54 -23.16
N ASN A 185 -2.08 -3.11 -23.52
CA ASN A 185 -2.40 -1.68 -23.69
C ASN A 185 -3.05 -1.05 -22.45
N TYR A 186 -3.80 -1.81 -21.65
CA TYR A 186 -4.59 -1.25 -20.55
C TYR A 186 -4.13 -1.67 -19.16
N TYR A 187 -3.54 -2.86 -19.02
CA TYR A 187 -3.21 -3.43 -17.71
C TYR A 187 -1.71 -3.69 -17.51
N ARG A 188 -0.89 -3.70 -18.57
CA ARG A 188 0.56 -3.82 -18.47
C ARG A 188 1.19 -2.46 -18.18
N LEU A 189 1.71 -2.30 -16.96
CA LEU A 189 2.21 -1.03 -16.46
C LEU A 189 3.62 -0.71 -16.97
N SER A 190 4.45 -1.73 -17.19
CA SER A 190 5.79 -1.58 -17.74
C SER A 190 6.08 -2.65 -18.79
N ARG A 191 6.86 -2.26 -19.82
CA ARG A 191 7.36 -3.16 -20.88
C ARG A 191 8.87 -3.38 -20.77
N GLU A 192 9.46 -3.00 -19.64
CA GLU A 192 10.91 -2.91 -19.50
C GLU A 192 11.57 -4.29 -19.57
N ARG A 193 12.47 -4.45 -20.54
CA ARG A 193 13.45 -5.55 -20.65
C ARG A 193 14.78 -5.20 -19.98
N ASN A 194 14.81 -4.23 -19.07
CA ASN A 194 16.04 -3.79 -18.41
C ASN A 194 16.30 -4.58 -17.12
N ILE A 195 16.20 -5.90 -17.20
CA ILE A 195 16.99 -6.74 -16.28
C ILE A 195 18.41 -6.71 -16.82
N ASN A 196 19.27 -5.92 -16.17
CA ASN A 196 20.70 -6.00 -16.39
C ASN A 196 21.13 -7.42 -15.94
N ILE A 197 21.13 -8.35 -16.89
CA ILE A 197 21.36 -9.78 -16.74
C ILE A 197 22.64 -10.10 -15.94
N THR A 198 23.58 -9.16 -15.86
CA THR A 198 24.81 -9.29 -15.08
C THR A 198 24.57 -9.25 -13.56
N GLU A 199 23.60 -8.47 -13.06
CA GLU A 199 23.29 -8.36 -11.63
C GLU A 199 22.57 -9.63 -11.11
N SER A 200 21.72 -10.25 -11.93
CA SER A 200 21.00 -11.47 -11.53
C SER A 200 21.90 -12.72 -11.45
N ILE A 201 23.07 -12.71 -12.10
CA ILE A 201 24.05 -13.82 -12.04
C ILE A 201 24.93 -13.69 -10.78
N ILE A 202 25.16 -12.48 -10.29
CA ILE A 202 26.03 -12.23 -9.13
C ILE A 202 25.37 -12.69 -7.81
N SER A 203 24.03 -12.65 -7.71
CA SER A 203 23.30 -13.18 -6.53
C SER A 203 23.19 -14.71 -6.47
N LEU A 204 23.83 -15.45 -7.38
CA LEU A 204 23.80 -16.92 -7.41
C LEU A 204 25.16 -17.57 -7.08
N LYS A 205 26.10 -16.85 -6.47
CA LYS A 205 27.39 -17.40 -6.05
C LYS A 205 27.63 -17.26 -4.55
#